data_AF-A0A223KW36-F1
#
_entry.id   AF-A0A223KW36-F1
#
_cell.length_a   1.000
_cell.length_b   1.000
_cell.length_c   1.000
_cell.angle_alpha   90.00
_cell.angle_beta   90.00
_cell.angle_gamma   90.00
#
_symmetry.space_group_name_H-M   'P 1'
#
loop_
_entity.id
_entity.type
_entity.pdbx_description
1 polymer ?
#
loop_
_entity_poly.entity_id
_entity_poly.type
_entity_poly.pdbx_seq_one_letter_code
_entity_poly.pdbx_strand_id
1 'polypeptide(L)'
;MTYSIHHHTTNEQDWVEIDGKYEAFSIWPEAEEYVAETSKLMQRTAEKLFTYPYYVHFEGYDDEIEETLSKKETYEITCQLSGRKVLTMHANKTYNANVPSYTVKIANSETLQNVFSDWFHLASQNMMWLVTQHESLTYKNGYAYTTMEENLKMLIADHDAQGFTLISKTIQTKEDIINILK
;
A
#
# COMPACT_ATOMS: atom_id res chain seq x y z
N MET A 1 -18.91 8.58 -7.89
CA MET A 1 -18.32 7.65 -6.91
C MET A 1 -18.49 8.29 -5.56
N THR A 2 -19.14 7.59 -4.63
CA THR A 2 -19.36 8.07 -3.27
C THR A 2 -18.34 7.41 -2.35
N TYR A 3 -17.84 8.14 -1.37
CA TYR A 3 -16.85 7.64 -0.42
C TYR A 3 -17.02 8.35 0.92
N SER A 4 -16.66 7.66 2.00
CA SER A 4 -16.51 8.26 3.31
C SER A 4 -15.05 8.65 3.55
N ILE A 5 -14.84 9.69 4.36
CA ILE A 5 -13.50 10.11 4.81
C ILE A 5 -13.54 10.21 6.32
N HIS A 6 -12.66 9.46 6.97
CA HIS A 6 -12.50 9.38 8.41
C HIS A 6 -11.12 9.89 8.80
N HIS A 7 -11.07 10.89 9.69
CA HIS A 7 -9.83 11.39 10.23
C HIS A 7 -9.48 10.60 11.51
N HIS A 8 -8.29 9.99 11.54
CA HIS A 8 -7.80 9.30 12.72
C HIS A 8 -7.27 10.30 13.74
N THR A 9 -7.68 10.12 14.98
CA THR A 9 -7.19 10.96 16.10
C THR A 9 -5.98 10.33 16.82
N THR A 10 -5.60 9.13 16.39
CA THR A 10 -4.47 8.35 16.92
C THR A 10 -3.60 7.87 15.77
N ASN A 11 -2.29 7.86 15.99
CA ASN A 11 -1.28 7.49 14.99
C ASN A 11 -1.00 5.99 15.07
N GLU A 12 -2.00 5.18 14.70
CA GLU A 12 -1.88 3.72 14.64
C GLU A 12 -2.10 3.28 13.19
N GLN A 13 -1.16 2.50 12.66
CA GLN A 13 -1.25 1.91 11.33
C GLN A 13 -0.73 0.47 11.42
N ASP A 14 -1.50 -0.48 10.89
CA ASP A 14 -1.30 -1.92 11.12
C ASP A 14 -0.13 -2.54 10.33
N TRP A 15 0.26 -1.89 9.23
CA TRP A 15 1.22 -2.41 8.24
C TRP A 15 2.61 -1.75 8.33
N VAL A 16 2.67 -0.50 8.75
CA VAL A 16 3.85 0.36 8.74
C VAL A 16 3.97 1.09 10.07
N GLU A 17 5.06 0.84 10.79
CA GLU A 17 5.44 1.64 11.95
C GLU A 17 6.02 2.98 11.46
N ILE A 18 5.40 4.08 11.90
CA ILE A 18 5.78 5.43 11.46
C ILE A 18 6.20 6.25 12.68
N ASP A 19 7.49 6.57 12.76
CA ASP A 19 8.01 7.41 13.84
C ASP A 19 7.81 8.90 13.53
N GLY A 20 7.04 9.58 14.38
CA GLY A 20 6.77 11.02 14.28
C GLY A 20 5.29 11.37 14.18
N LYS A 21 5.02 12.68 14.15
CA LYS A 21 3.65 13.21 14.04
C LYS A 21 3.22 13.29 12.58
N TYR A 22 1.98 12.88 12.32
CA TYR A 22 1.32 12.91 11.02
C TYR A 22 -0.19 12.95 11.21
N GLU A 23 -0.89 13.31 10.14
CA GLU A 23 -2.34 13.18 10.01
C GLU A 23 -2.63 11.95 9.15
N ALA A 24 -3.73 11.25 9.46
CA ALA A 24 -4.13 10.05 8.73
C ALA A 24 -5.62 10.07 8.40
N PHE A 25 -5.94 9.91 7.13
CA PHE A 25 -7.32 9.95 6.63
C PHE A 25 -7.65 8.64 5.90
N SER A 26 -8.54 7.82 6.45
CA SER A 26 -9.09 6.67 5.73
C SER A 26 -10.18 7.11 4.77
N ILE A 27 -10.11 6.58 3.55
CA ILE A 27 -11.03 6.87 2.45
C ILE A 27 -11.63 5.54 2.00
N TRP A 28 -12.93 5.37 2.22
CA TRP A 28 -13.63 4.10 1.94
C TRP A 28 -14.68 4.33 0.86
N PRO A 29 -14.60 3.63 -0.29
CA PRO A 29 -15.65 3.69 -1.30
C PRO A 29 -16.95 3.09 -0.76
N GLU A 30 -18.06 3.77 -1.02
CA GLU A 30 -19.40 3.23 -0.75
C GLU A 30 -19.85 2.38 -1.95
N ALA A 31 -19.35 1.14 -2.02
CA ALA A 31 -19.62 0.22 -3.13
C ALA A 31 -19.70 -1.24 -2.65
N GLU A 32 -20.50 -2.06 -3.34
CA GLU A 32 -20.54 -3.51 -3.11
C GLU A 32 -19.22 -4.18 -3.54
N GLU A 33 -18.69 -3.80 -4.70
CA GLU A 33 -17.38 -4.22 -5.19
C GLU A 33 -16.26 -3.31 -4.65
N TYR A 34 -16.18 -3.18 -3.32
CA TYR A 34 -15.30 -2.22 -2.67
C TYR A 34 -13.81 -2.42 -3.00
N VAL A 35 -13.32 -3.65 -3.25
CA VAL A 35 -11.91 -3.89 -3.59
C VAL A 35 -11.56 -3.27 -4.94
N ALA A 36 -12.40 -3.48 -5.95
CA ALA A 36 -12.21 -2.93 -7.29
C ALA A 36 -12.30 -1.41 -7.28
N GLU A 37 -13.25 -0.86 -6.51
CA GLU A 37 -13.40 0.58 -6.36
C GLU A 37 -12.26 1.22 -5.55
N THR A 38 -11.76 0.55 -4.50
CA THR A 38 -10.58 0.98 -3.73
C THR A 38 -9.36 1.03 -4.63
N SER A 39 -9.13 -0.02 -5.44
CA SER A 39 -8.04 -0.06 -6.42
C SER A 39 -8.08 1.17 -7.35
N LYS A 40 -9.23 1.44 -7.97
CA LYS A 40 -9.41 2.58 -8.89
C LYS A 40 -9.20 3.92 -8.17
N LEU A 41 -9.75 4.08 -6.97
CA LEU A 41 -9.66 5.33 -6.22
C LEU A 41 -8.23 5.60 -5.74
N MET A 42 -7.54 4.58 -5.25
CA MET A 42 -6.16 4.67 -4.80
C MET A 42 -5.22 4.99 -5.97
N GLN A 43 -5.40 4.38 -7.15
CA GLN A 43 -4.66 4.72 -8.36
C GLN A 43 -4.83 6.20 -8.75
N ARG A 44 -6.08 6.66 -8.86
CA ARG A 44 -6.38 8.07 -9.18
C ARG A 44 -5.79 9.04 -8.16
N THR A 45 -5.82 8.66 -6.88
CA THR A 45 -5.24 9.45 -5.81
C THR A 45 -3.72 9.50 -5.95
N ALA A 46 -3.07 8.37 -6.24
CA ALA A 46 -1.63 8.30 -6.46
C ALA A 46 -1.18 9.20 -7.62
N GLU A 47 -1.90 9.19 -8.74
CA GLU A 47 -1.59 10.02 -9.92
C GLU A 47 -1.67 11.52 -9.65
N LYS A 48 -2.50 11.95 -8.71
CA LYS A 48 -2.62 13.35 -8.30
C LYS A 48 -1.64 13.75 -7.20
N LEU A 49 -1.27 12.78 -6.35
CA LEU A 49 -0.50 13.03 -5.14
C LEU A 49 1.01 12.95 -5.37
N PHE A 50 1.45 12.10 -6.29
CA PHE A 50 2.87 11.81 -6.53
C PHE A 50 3.30 12.24 -7.92
N THR A 51 4.58 12.58 -8.05
CA THR A 51 5.20 12.84 -9.37
C THR A 51 5.99 11.61 -9.80
N TYR A 52 5.90 11.22 -11.06
CA TYR A 52 6.70 10.10 -11.57
C TYR A 52 8.22 10.43 -11.53
N PRO A 53 9.08 9.45 -11.19
CA PRO A 53 8.73 8.12 -10.71
C PRO A 53 8.37 8.12 -9.21
N TYR A 54 7.44 7.25 -8.83
CA TYR A 54 7.16 6.88 -7.44
C TYR A 54 7.08 5.36 -7.32
N TYR A 55 6.80 4.82 -6.13
CA TYR A 55 6.96 3.40 -5.84
C TYR A 55 5.71 2.80 -5.23
N VAL A 56 5.42 1.57 -5.63
CA VAL A 56 4.46 0.68 -4.96
C VAL A 56 5.27 -0.33 -4.17
N HIS A 57 4.96 -0.47 -2.89
CA HIS A 57 5.50 -1.53 -2.05
C HIS A 57 4.38 -2.45 -1.63
N PHE A 58 4.61 -3.75 -1.72
CA PHE A 58 3.64 -4.73 -1.29
C PHE A 58 4.29 -5.96 -0.67
N GLU A 59 3.50 -6.73 0.05
CA GLU A 59 3.85 -8.03 0.59
C GLU A 59 3.10 -9.14 -0.18
N GLY A 60 3.66 -10.35 -0.18
CA GLY A 60 3.04 -11.56 -0.71
C GLY A 60 3.60 -12.79 0.01
N TYR A 61 3.05 -13.96 -0.25
CA TYR A 61 3.59 -15.19 0.35
C TYR A 61 4.89 -15.62 -0.36
N ASP A 62 5.70 -16.44 0.31
CA ASP A 62 7.01 -16.86 -0.19
C ASP A 62 6.94 -17.87 -1.34
N ASP A 63 5.83 -18.56 -1.52
CA ASP A 63 5.53 -19.40 -2.67
C ASP A 63 5.23 -18.60 -3.96
N GLU A 64 4.94 -17.30 -3.84
CA GLU A 64 4.68 -16.39 -4.97
C GLU A 64 5.94 -15.65 -5.45
N ILE A 65 7.11 -15.87 -4.83
CA ILE A 65 8.36 -15.16 -5.18
C ILE A 65 8.73 -15.38 -6.65
N GLU A 66 8.74 -16.64 -7.11
CA GLU A 66 9.16 -16.96 -8.47
C GLU A 66 8.22 -16.34 -9.50
N GLU A 67 6.91 -16.43 -9.28
CA GLU A 67 5.89 -15.83 -10.14
C GLU A 67 6.03 -14.30 -10.18
N THR A 68 6.15 -13.67 -9.01
CA THR A 68 6.28 -12.21 -8.91
C THR A 68 7.53 -11.71 -9.59
N LEU A 69 8.68 -12.37 -9.38
CA LEU A 69 9.95 -11.97 -9.97
C LEU A 69 10.10 -12.39 -11.45
N SER A 70 9.23 -13.26 -11.97
CA SER A 70 9.19 -13.54 -13.42
C SER A 70 8.84 -12.29 -14.23
N LYS A 71 8.15 -11.31 -13.62
CA LYS A 71 7.78 -10.04 -14.27
C LYS A 71 8.89 -8.98 -14.27
N LYS A 72 10.12 -9.32 -13.88
CA LYS A 72 11.29 -8.41 -13.91
C LYS A 72 11.65 -7.88 -15.29
N GLU A 73 11.26 -8.58 -16.36
CA GLU A 73 11.44 -8.08 -17.73
C GLU A 73 10.44 -6.96 -18.07
N THR A 74 9.33 -6.88 -17.33
CA THR A 74 8.27 -5.87 -17.49
C THR A 74 8.40 -4.73 -16.49
N TYR A 75 8.81 -5.04 -15.25
CA TYR A 75 8.87 -4.08 -14.15
C TYR A 75 10.26 -3.97 -13.54
N GLU A 76 10.64 -2.75 -13.17
CA GLU A 76 11.76 -2.51 -12.25
C GLU A 76 11.31 -2.90 -10.83
N ILE A 77 11.37 -4.21 -10.55
CA ILE A 77 10.92 -4.84 -9.30
C ILE A 77 12.08 -5.42 -8.50
N THR A 78 12.11 -5.09 -7.21
CA THR A 78 13.04 -5.66 -6.23
C THR A 78 12.28 -6.45 -5.18
N CYS A 79 12.93 -7.43 -4.57
CA CYS A 79 12.39 -8.24 -3.48
C CYS A 79 13.34 -8.13 -2.28
N GLN A 80 12.75 -7.97 -1.11
CA GLN A 80 13.42 -7.93 0.18
C GLN A 80 12.71 -8.87 1.14
N LEU A 81 13.47 -9.69 1.86
CA LEU A 81 12.94 -10.47 2.96
C LEU A 81 12.73 -9.56 4.17
N SER A 82 11.47 -9.32 4.55
CA SER A 82 11.10 -8.51 5.72
C SER A 82 11.51 -9.17 7.04
N GLY A 83 11.70 -10.50 7.04
CA GLY A 83 11.85 -11.33 8.23
C GLY A 83 10.52 -11.66 8.92
N ARG A 84 9.40 -11.15 8.40
CA ARG A 84 8.04 -11.44 8.88
C ARG A 84 7.68 -12.88 8.59
N LYS A 85 7.03 -13.51 9.58
CA LYS A 85 6.38 -14.80 9.42
C LYS A 85 4.95 -14.72 9.92
N VAL A 86 4.04 -15.33 9.19
CA VAL A 86 2.62 -15.38 9.56
C VAL A 86 2.17 -16.83 9.67
N LEU A 87 1.33 -17.10 10.67
CA LEU A 87 0.69 -18.39 10.82
C LEU A 87 -0.45 -18.47 9.79
N THR A 88 -0.30 -19.35 8.81
CA THR A 88 -1.29 -19.54 7.74
C THR A 88 -1.67 -21.02 7.61
N MET A 89 -2.68 -21.31 6.80
CA MET A 89 -3.16 -22.66 6.56
C MET A 89 -3.29 -22.93 5.05
N HIS A 90 -2.64 -24.00 4.60
CA HIS A 90 -2.80 -24.52 3.24
C HIS A 90 -3.10 -26.02 3.31
N ALA A 91 -4.08 -26.49 2.55
CA ALA A 91 -4.49 -27.90 2.52
C ALA A 91 -4.69 -28.53 3.92
N ASN A 92 -5.39 -27.81 4.82
CA ASN A 92 -5.63 -28.19 6.22
C ASN A 92 -4.38 -28.37 7.09
N LYS A 93 -3.23 -27.83 6.66
CA LYS A 93 -2.00 -27.80 7.46
C LYS A 93 -1.66 -26.37 7.84
N THR A 94 -1.48 -26.14 9.13
CA THR A 94 -0.99 -24.88 9.67
C THR A 94 0.52 -24.83 9.60
N TYR A 95 1.08 -23.75 9.09
CA TYR A 95 2.53 -23.52 9.04
C TYR A 95 2.84 -22.03 9.15
N ASN A 96 4.12 -21.71 9.37
CA ASN A 96 4.60 -20.33 9.33
C ASN A 96 5.14 -20.05 7.93
N ALA A 97 4.44 -19.21 7.16
CA ALA A 97 4.90 -18.73 5.86
C ALA A 97 5.77 -17.49 6.05
N ASN A 98 6.82 -17.32 5.23
CA ASN A 98 7.51 -16.05 5.17
C ASN A 98 6.70 -15.08 4.30
N VAL A 99 6.80 -13.79 4.61
CA VAL A 99 6.11 -12.73 3.87
C VAL A 99 7.18 -11.80 3.28
N PRO A 100 7.76 -12.12 2.10
CA PRO A 100 8.63 -11.19 1.39
C PRO A 100 7.89 -9.90 1.05
N SER A 101 8.66 -8.82 0.93
CA SER A 101 8.19 -7.56 0.38
C SER A 101 8.81 -7.30 -0.98
N TYR A 102 8.03 -6.66 -1.83
CA TYR A 102 8.39 -6.25 -3.16
C TYR A 102 8.26 -4.74 -3.30
N THR A 103 9.16 -4.15 -4.08
CA THR A 103 9.06 -2.75 -4.49
C THR A 103 9.07 -2.68 -6.00
N VAL A 104 8.10 -1.98 -6.57
CA VAL A 104 8.01 -1.70 -8.00
C VAL A 104 8.08 -0.21 -8.23
N LYS A 105 8.97 0.21 -9.13
CA LYS A 105 9.01 1.60 -9.61
C LYS A 105 7.93 1.85 -10.64
N ILE A 106 7.15 2.88 -10.39
CA ILE A 106 6.09 3.35 -11.28
C ILE A 106 6.64 4.51 -12.09
N ALA A 107 6.92 4.27 -13.37
CA ALA A 107 7.48 5.28 -14.27
C ALA A 107 6.41 6.14 -14.96
N ASN A 108 5.18 5.63 -15.08
CA ASN A 108 4.05 6.29 -15.75
C ASN A 108 2.71 5.62 -15.35
N SER A 109 1.60 6.18 -15.86
CA SER A 109 0.24 5.71 -15.58
C SER A 109 -0.02 4.28 -16.06
N GLU A 110 0.55 3.87 -17.19
CA GLU A 110 0.41 2.50 -17.70
C GLU A 110 1.06 1.49 -16.75
N THR A 111 2.27 1.78 -16.25
CA THR A 111 2.93 0.96 -15.23
C THR A 111 2.08 0.86 -13.96
N LEU A 112 1.49 1.97 -13.51
CA LEU A 112 0.61 1.97 -12.33
C LEU A 112 -0.57 1.01 -12.51
N GLN A 113 -1.28 1.15 -13.63
CA GLN A 113 -2.47 0.35 -13.94
C GLN A 113 -2.13 -1.14 -13.99
N ASN A 114 -1.02 -1.49 -14.64
CA ASN A 114 -0.59 -2.88 -14.76
C ASN A 114 -0.18 -3.46 -13.39
N VAL A 115 0.55 -2.71 -12.55
CA VAL A 115 0.93 -3.14 -11.19
C VAL A 115 -0.30 -3.38 -10.31
N PHE A 116 -1.29 -2.48 -10.34
CA PHE A 116 -2.53 -2.68 -9.59
C PHE A 116 -3.35 -3.85 -10.13
N SER A 117 -3.41 -4.04 -11.46
CA SER A 117 -4.10 -5.18 -12.07
C SER A 117 -3.46 -6.50 -11.67
N ASP A 118 -2.13 -6.54 -11.61
CA ASP A 118 -1.37 -7.76 -11.35
C ASP A 118 -1.43 -8.17 -9.88
N TRP A 119 -1.33 -7.22 -8.95
CA TRP A 119 -1.03 -7.55 -7.55
C TRP A 119 -1.93 -6.91 -6.49
N PHE A 120 -2.86 -6.00 -6.83
CA PHE A 120 -3.69 -5.35 -5.80
C PHE A 120 -4.58 -6.33 -5.03
N HIS A 121 -4.86 -7.51 -5.59
CA HIS A 121 -5.57 -8.58 -4.90
C HIS A 121 -4.87 -9.04 -3.60
N LEU A 122 -3.54 -8.85 -3.47
CA LEU A 122 -2.78 -9.15 -2.25
C LEU A 122 -3.21 -8.26 -1.09
N ALA A 123 -3.61 -7.01 -1.34
CA ALA A 123 -4.18 -6.14 -0.32
C ALA A 123 -5.47 -6.73 0.27
N SER A 124 -6.32 -7.35 -0.56
CA SER A 124 -7.53 -8.05 -0.07
C SER A 124 -7.24 -9.36 0.66
N GLN A 125 -6.01 -9.87 0.56
CA GLN A 125 -5.52 -11.00 1.35
C GLN A 125 -4.81 -10.56 2.64
N ASN A 126 -4.96 -9.28 3.04
CA ASN A 126 -4.32 -8.71 4.21
C ASN A 126 -2.78 -8.72 4.15
N MET A 127 -2.24 -8.50 2.97
CA MET A 127 -0.83 -8.14 2.80
C MET A 127 -0.67 -6.63 2.78
N MET A 128 0.46 -6.13 3.29
CA MET A 128 0.80 -4.71 3.14
C MET A 128 0.74 -4.32 1.66
N TRP A 129 0.11 -3.19 1.37
CA TRP A 129 0.12 -2.55 0.06
C TRP A 129 0.15 -1.04 0.25
N LEU A 130 1.19 -0.38 -0.27
CA LEU A 130 1.32 1.06 -0.15
C LEU A 130 1.98 1.72 -1.36
N VAL A 131 1.69 3.01 -1.53
CA VAL A 131 2.27 3.89 -2.55
C VAL A 131 2.99 5.03 -1.86
N THR A 132 4.23 5.31 -2.25
CA THR A 132 5.01 6.43 -1.73
C THR A 132 6.07 6.91 -2.71
N GLN A 133 6.68 8.07 -2.44
CA GLN A 133 7.77 8.63 -3.24
C GLN A 133 9.13 7.96 -2.91
N HIS A 134 9.22 7.19 -1.83
CA HIS A 134 10.47 6.57 -1.36
C HIS A 134 10.73 5.25 -2.09
N GLU A 135 11.97 5.04 -2.54
CA GLU A 135 12.36 3.83 -3.30
C GLU A 135 12.48 2.57 -2.44
N SER A 136 12.64 2.72 -1.12
CA SER A 136 12.82 1.58 -0.23
C SER A 136 12.09 1.77 1.08
N LEU A 137 11.68 0.65 1.66
CA LEU A 137 11.18 0.58 3.03
C LEU A 137 12.26 -0.04 3.91
N THR A 138 12.40 0.49 5.11
CA THR A 138 13.15 -0.21 6.16
C THR A 138 12.24 -1.15 6.91
N TYR A 139 12.80 -2.19 7.52
CA TYR A 139 12.02 -3.17 8.29
C TYR A 139 12.56 -3.29 9.70
N LYS A 140 11.64 -3.29 10.67
CA LYS A 140 11.94 -3.42 12.10
C LYS A 140 11.01 -4.50 12.67
N ASN A 141 11.58 -5.53 13.27
CA ASN A 141 10.84 -6.67 13.83
C ASN A 141 9.87 -7.34 12.82
N GLY A 142 10.19 -7.34 11.53
CA GLY A 142 9.35 -7.92 10.48
C GLY A 142 8.30 -6.97 9.89
N TYR A 143 8.15 -5.75 10.39
CA TYR A 143 7.18 -4.78 9.89
C TYR A 143 7.88 -3.65 9.15
N ALA A 144 7.23 -3.10 8.13
CA ALA A 144 7.74 -1.91 7.45
C ALA A 144 7.84 -0.76 8.45
N TYR A 145 8.90 0.03 8.33
CA TYR A 145 9.22 1.13 9.21
C TYR A 145 9.67 2.34 8.39
N THR A 146 9.25 3.52 8.81
CA THR A 146 9.75 4.78 8.30
C THR A 146 9.71 5.89 9.36
N THR A 147 10.48 6.95 9.14
CA THR A 147 10.38 8.18 9.94
C THR A 147 9.58 9.21 9.17
N MET A 148 8.66 9.90 9.83
CA MET A 148 7.82 10.91 9.21
C MET A 148 8.60 12.18 8.88
N GLU A 149 9.06 12.26 7.63
CA GLU A 149 9.66 13.46 7.05
C GLU A 149 8.61 14.49 6.63
N GLU A 150 9.01 15.75 6.47
CA GLU A 150 8.07 16.85 6.18
C GLU A 150 7.24 16.62 4.91
N ASN A 151 7.87 16.05 3.87
CA ASN A 151 7.24 15.84 2.58
C ASN A 151 6.74 14.40 2.36
N LEU A 152 6.90 13.51 3.34
CA LEU A 152 6.47 12.13 3.22
C LEU A 152 4.95 12.09 3.06
N LYS A 153 4.53 11.38 2.02
CA LYS A 153 3.13 11.02 1.79
C LYS A 153 3.07 9.53 1.49
N MET A 154 2.07 8.87 2.04
CA MET A 154 1.82 7.47 1.78
C MET A 154 0.33 7.25 1.56
N LEU A 155 0.00 6.39 0.60
CA LEU A 155 -1.32 5.76 0.52
C LEU A 155 -1.13 4.31 0.93
N ILE A 156 -1.88 3.85 1.92
CA ILE A 156 -1.75 2.48 2.45
C ILE A 156 -3.12 1.82 2.34
N ALA A 157 -3.22 0.66 1.70
CA ALA A 157 -4.47 -0.08 1.65
C ALA A 157 -4.87 -0.53 3.07
N ASP A 158 -6.14 -0.35 3.41
CA ASP A 158 -6.69 -0.82 4.68
C ASP A 158 -6.94 -2.35 4.60
N HIS A 159 -7.22 -2.97 5.75
CA HIS A 159 -7.59 -4.38 5.84
C HIS A 159 -8.66 -4.78 4.80
N ASP A 160 -8.50 -5.97 4.24
CA ASP A 160 -9.33 -6.54 3.16
C ASP A 160 -9.45 -5.65 1.91
N ALA A 161 -8.60 -4.62 1.75
CA ALA A 161 -8.72 -3.59 0.72
C ALA A 161 -10.09 -2.89 0.68
N GLN A 162 -10.72 -2.71 1.86
CA GLN A 162 -12.00 -1.99 1.99
C GLN A 162 -11.89 -0.48 1.72
N GLY A 163 -10.67 0.03 1.68
CA GLY A 163 -10.35 1.42 1.44
C GLY A 163 -8.83 1.62 1.53
N PHE A 164 -8.41 2.86 1.67
CA PHE A 164 -7.01 3.18 1.92
C PHE A 164 -6.88 4.40 2.83
N THR A 165 -5.77 4.44 3.57
CA THR A 165 -5.40 5.55 4.42
C THR A 165 -4.34 6.41 3.76
N LEU A 166 -4.60 7.71 3.66
CA LEU A 166 -3.61 8.72 3.30
C LEU A 166 -2.91 9.20 4.56
N ILE A 167 -1.58 9.14 4.57
CA ILE A 167 -0.73 9.63 5.66
C ILE A 167 0.15 10.76 5.16
N SER A 168 0.19 11.89 5.89
CA SER A 168 1.02 13.06 5.55
C SER A 168 1.11 14.06 6.71
N LYS A 169 2.14 14.90 6.71
CA LYS A 169 2.19 16.13 7.54
C LYS A 169 1.54 17.35 6.87
N THR A 170 1.57 17.39 5.54
CA THR A 170 1.17 18.56 4.76
C THR A 170 -0.30 18.56 4.37
N ILE A 171 -1.00 17.43 4.57
CA ILE A 171 -2.44 17.28 4.31
C ILE A 171 -3.08 17.18 5.67
N GLN A 172 -3.81 18.22 6.06
CA GLN A 172 -4.23 18.43 7.46
C GLN A 172 -5.74 18.43 7.65
N THR A 173 -6.49 18.52 6.55
CA THR A 173 -7.93 18.66 6.61
C THR A 173 -8.64 17.69 5.68
N LYS A 174 -9.89 17.37 6.03
CA LYS A 174 -10.79 16.63 5.13
C LYS A 174 -11.00 17.36 3.80
N GLU A 175 -10.95 18.69 3.77
CA GLU A 175 -11.10 19.47 2.53
C GLU A 175 -9.89 19.27 1.60
N ASP A 176 -8.67 19.15 2.14
CA ASP A 176 -7.48 18.81 1.34
C ASP A 176 -7.68 17.46 0.64
N ILE A 177 -8.19 16.45 1.37
CA ILE A 177 -8.52 15.14 0.81
C ILE A 177 -9.58 15.26 -0.29
N ILE A 178 -10.66 15.99 -0.04
CA ILE A 178 -11.72 16.22 -1.03
C ILE A 178 -11.14 16.86 -2.30
N ASN A 179 -10.23 17.83 -2.17
CA ASN A 179 -9.60 18.49 -3.32
C ASN A 179 -8.67 17.56 -4.10
N ILE A 180 -7.99 16.63 -3.44
CA ILE A 180 -7.22 15.57 -4.11
C ILE A 180 -8.18 14.62 -4.84
N LEU A 181 -9.33 14.28 -4.25
CA LEU A 181 -10.26 13.31 -4.83
C LEU A 181 -11.15 13.88 -5.95
N LYS A 182 -11.33 15.20 -6.04
CA LYS A 182 -11.99 15.92 -7.16
C LYS A 182 -11.16 15.81 -8.44
#